data_AF-A0A2S6HSJ9-F1
#
_entry.id   AF-A0A2S6HSJ9-F1
#
_cell.length_a   1.000
_cell.length_b   1.000
_cell.length_c   1.000
_cell.angle_alpha   90.00
_cell.angle_beta   90.00
_cell.angle_gamma   90.00
#
_symmetry.space_group_name_H-M   'P 1'
#
loop_
_entity.id
_entity.type
_entity.pdbx_description
1 polymer ?
#
loop_
_entity_poly.entity_id
_entity_poly.type
_entity_poly.pdbx_seq_one_letter_code
_entity_poly.pdbx_strand_id
1 'polypeptide(L)'
;MFIRNKKSKLIQECSNKDVIKICLKDVENYEVTEVNPEEFTNSEKVPEPENIPEPEKNLEDMTVPELKALAKEKGIEGTSSLGKEDLLAVLKEVM
;
A
#
# COMPACT_ATOMS: atom_id res chain seq x y z
N MET A 1 11.38 -10.02 20.70
CA MET A 1 11.33 -10.59 19.34
C MET A 1 9.89 -10.99 19.08
N PHE A 2 9.41 -10.95 17.84
CA PHE A 2 8.03 -11.23 17.52
C PHE A 2 7.95 -12.49 16.67
N ILE A 3 6.96 -13.32 16.97
CA ILE A 3 6.59 -14.46 16.15
C ILE A 3 5.18 -14.26 15.63
N ARG A 4 5.01 -14.42 14.32
CA ARG A 4 3.72 -14.37 13.66
C ARG A 4 3.33 -15.74 13.16
N ASN A 5 2.13 -16.20 13.53
CA ASN A 5 1.54 -17.38 12.92
C ASN A 5 0.98 -17.02 11.53
N LYS A 6 1.44 -17.69 10.47
CA LYS A 6 1.03 -17.42 9.08
C LYS A 6 -0.43 -17.78 8.80
N LYS A 7 -0.97 -18.79 9.50
CA LYS A 7 -2.37 -19.28 9.37
C LYS A 7 -3.36 -18.41 10.14
N SER A 8 -3.10 -18.18 11.42
CA SER A 8 -4.03 -17.44 12.30
C SER A 8 -3.76 -15.94 12.34
N LYS A 9 -2.66 -15.47 11.73
CA LYS A 9 -2.18 -14.07 11.78
C LYS A 9 -1.89 -13.53 13.20
N LEU A 10 -1.93 -14.39 14.21
CA LEU A 10 -1.64 -14.03 15.59
C LEU A 10 -0.15 -13.68 15.75
N ILE A 11 0.13 -12.56 16.40
CA ILE A 11 1.47 -12.08 16.70
C ILE A 11 1.68 -12.19 18.20
N GLN A 12 2.83 -12.74 18.57
CA GLN A 12 3.22 -12.91 19.95
C GLN A 12 4.63 -12.39 20.16
N GLU A 13 4.80 -11.53 21.16
CA GLU A 13 6.11 -11.12 21.64
C GLU A 13 6.71 -12.24 22.50
N CYS A 14 7.95 -12.63 22.18
CA CYS A 14 8.69 -13.69 22.84
C CYS A 14 10.18 -13.35 22.94
N SER A 15 10.85 -13.99 23.90
CA SER A 15 12.31 -13.93 24.05
C SER A 15 13.02 -14.87 23.07
N ASN A 16 14.26 -14.57 22.70
CA ASN A 16 15.03 -15.34 21.70
C ASN A 16 15.09 -16.85 21.98
N LYS A 17 15.13 -17.25 23.26
CA LYS A 17 15.14 -18.65 23.68
C LYS A 17 13.82 -19.38 23.40
N ASP A 18 12.70 -18.66 23.45
CA ASP A 18 11.37 -19.19 23.18
C ASP A 18 11.05 -19.17 21.68
N VAL A 19 11.63 -18.22 20.96
CA VAL A 19 11.51 -18.13 19.50
C VAL A 19 12.04 -19.37 18.79
N ILE A 20 13.22 -19.83 19.20
CA ILE A 20 13.84 -21.04 18.65
C ILE A 20 12.94 -22.27 18.88
N LYS A 21 12.32 -22.39 20.06
CA LYS A 21 11.44 -23.53 20.36
C LYS A 21 10.18 -23.54 19.50
N ILE A 22 9.58 -22.38 19.27
CA ILE A 22 8.35 -22.25 18.49
C ILE A 22 8.66 -22.54 17.01
N CYS A 23 9.74 -21.98 16.47
CA CYS A 23 10.16 -22.25 15.10
C CYS A 23 10.57 -23.72 14.89
N LEU A 24 11.27 -24.35 15.83
CA LEU A 24 11.60 -25.78 15.73
C LEU A 24 10.36 -26.68 15.73
N LYS A 25 9.25 -26.23 16.30
CA LYS A 25 8.01 -27.00 16.37
C LYS A 25 7.21 -26.93 15.07
N ASP A 26 7.25 -25.78 14.38
CA ASP A 26 6.43 -25.52 13.19
C ASP A 26 7.03 -24.41 12.30
N VAL A 27 8.19 -24.70 11.68
CA VAL A 27 8.96 -23.74 10.84
C VAL A 27 8.11 -23.15 9.71
N GLU A 28 7.22 -23.95 9.14
CA GLU A 28 6.43 -23.57 7.95
C GLU A 28 5.31 -22.58 8.30
N ASN A 29 4.81 -22.67 9.53
CA ASN A 29 3.62 -21.94 9.99
C ASN A 29 3.95 -20.68 10.79
N TYR A 30 5.21 -20.46 11.16
CA TYR A 30 5.62 -19.32 11.98
C TYR A 30 6.75 -18.52 11.33
N GLU A 31 6.65 -17.20 11.44
CA GLU A 31 7.64 -16.24 10.96
C GLU A 31 8.20 -15.45 12.14
N VAL A 32 9.52 -15.22 12.16
CA VAL A 32 10.20 -14.46 13.22
C VAL A 32 10.59 -13.10 12.65
N THR A 33 10.33 -12.05 13.41
CA THR A 33 10.79 -10.70 13.11
C THR A 33 11.25 -10.00 14.38
N GLU A 34 12.23 -9.12 14.26
CA GLU A 34 12.73 -8.30 15.37
C GLU A 34 11.82 -7.11 15.67
N VAL A 35 10.97 -6.76 14.71
CA VAL A 35 10.04 -5.63 14.73
C VAL A 35 8.60 -6.13 14.66
N ASN A 36 7.66 -5.41 15.28
CA ASN A 36 6.25 -5.81 15.29
C ASN A 36 5.68 -5.74 13.85
N PRO A 37 5.25 -6.87 13.25
CA PRO A 37 4.82 -6.88 11.85
C PRO A 37 3.50 -6.13 11.61
N GLU A 38 2.74 -5.76 12.65
CA GLU A 38 1.55 -4.90 12.49
C GLU A 38 1.93 -3.47 12.11
N GLU A 39 3.11 -2.99 12.52
CA GLU A 39 3.59 -1.64 12.20
C GLU A 39 3.96 -1.49 10.72
N PHE A 40 4.26 -2.59 10.03
CA PHE A 40 4.52 -2.61 8.58
C PHE A 40 3.25 -2.75 7.74
N THR A 41 2.11 -3.09 8.35
CA THR A 41 0.84 -3.26 7.62
C THR A 41 -0.03 -2.01 7.60
N ASN A 42 0.36 -0.93 8.28
CA ASN A 42 -0.38 0.34 8.28
C ASN A 42 0.27 1.45 7.44
N SER A 43 1.26 1.11 6.60
CA SER A 43 1.78 2.02 5.57
C SER A 43 2.14 1.21 4.33
N GLU A 44 1.62 1.62 3.18
CA GLU A 44 1.83 1.06 1.85
C GLU A 44 1.36 -0.38 1.58
N LYS A 45 0.13 -0.46 1.04
CA LYS A 45 -0.24 -1.54 0.12
C LYS A 45 0.18 -1.12 -1.30
N VAL A 46 1.41 -1.43 -1.68
CA VAL A 46 1.82 -1.55 -3.09
C VAL A 46 1.98 -3.03 -3.42
N PRO A 47 1.22 -3.56 -4.38
CA PRO A 47 1.70 -4.61 -5.25
C PRO A 47 2.00 -4.01 -6.63
N GLU A 48 3.29 -3.95 -6.94
CA GLU A 48 3.82 -3.78 -8.28
C GLU A 48 3.43 -4.97 -9.17
N PRO A 49 3.09 -4.74 -10.45
CA PRO A 49 3.75 -5.50 -11.49
C PRO A 49 4.37 -4.58 -12.55
N GLU A 50 5.70 -4.59 -12.61
CA GLU A 50 6.54 -4.53 -13.81
C GLU A 50 6.06 -3.65 -14.98
N ASN A 51 6.09 -2.32 -14.81
CA ASN A 51 6.35 -1.40 -15.92
C ASN A 51 6.82 -0.03 -15.40
N ILE A 52 8.08 0.32 -15.67
CA ILE A 52 8.61 1.70 -15.53
C ILE A 52 8.90 2.14 -16.97
N PRO A 53 8.28 3.22 -17.48
CA PRO A 53 8.72 4.59 -17.14
C PRO A 53 7.49 5.52 -16.92
N GLU A 54 7.36 6.25 -15.82
CA GLU A 54 7.98 7.54 -15.45
C GLU A 54 7.46 7.92 -14.05
N PRO A 55 8.09 8.85 -13.30
CA PRO A 55 7.62 9.31 -12.00
C PRO A 55 6.43 10.28 -12.16
N GLU A 56 5.35 9.82 -12.78
CA GLU A 56 4.09 10.52 -12.79
C GLU A 56 3.42 10.26 -11.43
N LYS A 57 3.28 11.30 -10.61
CA LYS A 57 2.43 11.25 -9.41
C LYS A 57 1.11 10.58 -9.79
N ASN A 58 0.81 9.43 -9.19
CA ASN A 58 -0.34 8.60 -9.54
C ASN A 58 -1.64 9.34 -9.27
N LEU A 59 -2.07 10.19 -10.21
CA LEU A 59 -3.40 10.75 -10.26
C LEU A 59 -4.44 9.60 -10.21
N GLU A 60 -4.07 8.42 -10.73
CA GLU A 60 -4.86 7.20 -10.79
C GLU A 60 -5.28 6.67 -9.40
N ASP A 61 -4.46 6.94 -8.37
CA ASP A 61 -4.75 6.61 -6.98
C ASP A 61 -5.73 7.61 -6.34
N MET A 62 -5.84 8.82 -6.90
CA MET A 62 -6.76 9.85 -6.42
C MET A 62 -8.20 9.53 -6.79
N THR A 63 -9.13 9.94 -5.92
CA THR A 63 -10.55 9.75 -6.13
C THR A 63 -11.11 10.78 -7.12
N VAL A 64 -12.25 10.49 -7.76
CA VAL A 64 -12.94 11.44 -8.67
C VAL A 64 -13.09 12.86 -8.10
N PRO A 65 -13.51 13.07 -6.83
CA PRO A 65 -13.60 14.42 -6.28
C PRO A 65 -12.24 15.11 -6.13
N GLU A 66 -11.18 14.36 -5.80
CA GLU A 66 -9.81 14.87 -5.68
C GLU A 66 -9.25 15.30 -7.04
N LEU A 67 -9.49 14.50 -8.08
CA LEU A 67 -9.14 14.84 -9.46
C LEU A 67 -9.90 16.08 -9.94
N LYS A 68 -11.19 16.22 -9.61
CA LYS A 68 -11.98 17.42 -9.94
C LYS A 68 -11.44 18.66 -9.24
N ALA A 69 -11.03 18.53 -7.99
CA ALA A 69 -10.41 19.63 -7.25
C ALA A 69 -9.08 20.05 -7.88
N LEU A 70 -8.22 19.09 -8.23
CA LEU A 70 -6.97 19.35 -8.96
C LEU A 70 -7.20 20.02 -10.31
N ALA A 71 -8.16 19.53 -11.09
CA ALA A 71 -8.48 20.11 -12.40
C ALA A 71 -8.93 21.57 -12.25
N LYS A 72 -9.78 21.85 -11.26
CA LYS A 72 -10.22 23.20 -10.96
C LYS A 72 -9.09 24.10 -10.47
N GLU A 73 -8.17 23.59 -9.65
CA GLU A 73 -6.97 24.31 -9.19
C GLU A 73 -6.03 24.64 -10.36
N LYS A 74 -5.93 23.73 -11.33
CA LYS A 74 -5.18 23.93 -12.59
C LYS A 74 -5.89 24.84 -13.59
N GLY A 75 -7.11 25.30 -13.30
CA GLY A 75 -7.90 26.15 -14.19
C GLY A 75 -8.62 25.40 -15.32
N ILE A 76 -8.81 24.09 -15.18
CA ILE A 76 -9.48 23.23 -16.14
C ILE A 76 -10.99 23.23 -15.82
N GLU A 77 -11.76 23.99 -16.59
CA GLU A 77 -13.21 24.07 -16.48
C GLU A 77 -13.89 22.96 -17.29
N GLY A 78 -15.12 22.57 -16.93
CA GLY A 78 -15.88 21.52 -17.65
C GLY A 78 -15.64 20.09 -17.14
N THR A 79 -14.75 19.88 -16.16
CA THR A 79 -14.47 18.56 -15.58
C THR A 79 -15.56 18.03 -14.64
N SER A 80 -16.57 18.84 -14.30
CA SER A 80 -17.70 18.46 -13.44
C SER A 80 -18.52 17.30 -14.01
N SER A 81 -18.63 17.20 -15.33
CA SER A 81 -19.36 16.12 -16.02
C SER A 81 -18.46 14.96 -16.44
N LEU A 82 -17.14 15.09 -16.27
CA LEU A 82 -16.17 14.09 -16.70
C LEU A 82 -16.03 12.97 -15.64
N GLY A 83 -15.79 11.75 -16.14
CA GLY A 83 -15.55 10.56 -15.33
C GLY A 83 -14.09 10.46 -14.88
N LYS A 84 -13.77 9.46 -14.04
CA LYS A 84 -12.43 9.29 -13.46
C LYS A 84 -11.34 9.27 -14.55
N GLU A 85 -11.54 8.47 -15.57
CA GLU A 85 -10.57 8.25 -16.66
C GLU A 85 -10.33 9.51 -17.50
N ASP A 86 -11.39 10.25 -17.79
CA ASP A 86 -11.31 11.47 -18.59
C ASP A 86 -10.64 12.62 -17.83
N LEU A 87 -10.99 12.78 -16.54
CA LEU A 87 -10.29 13.69 -15.63
C LEU A 87 -8.79 13.38 -15.52
N LEU A 88 -8.43 12.10 -15.48
CA LEU A 88 -7.03 11.66 -15.44
C LEU A 88 -6.31 12.05 -16.72
N ALA A 89 -6.89 11.76 -17.89
CA ALA A 89 -6.31 12.08 -19.18
C ALA A 89 -6.08 13.60 -19.32
N VAL A 90 -7.08 14.41 -18.97
CA VAL A 90 -6.99 15.87 -19.06
C VAL A 90 -5.95 16.44 -18.08
N LEU A 91 -5.86 15.88 -16.87
CA LEU A 91 -4.84 16.30 -15.90
C LEU A 91 -3.42 15.88 -16.29
N LYS A 92 -3.26 14.71 -16.91
CA LYS A 92 -1.97 14.25 -17.46
C LYS A 92 -1.55 15.07 -18.68
N GLU A 93 -2.50 15.47 -19.53
CA GLU A 93 -2.23 16.29 -20.73
C GLU A 93 -1.80 17.73 -20.40
N VAL A 94 -2.23 18.26 -19.25
CA VAL A 94 -1.90 19.63 -18.81
C VAL A 94 -0.60 19.70 -17.98
N MET A 95 -0.07 18.56 -17.50
CA MET A 95 1.21 18.48 -16.78
C MET A 95 2.40 18.30 -17.71
#